data_AF-A0A0D2N1Q9-F1
#
_entry.id   AF-A0A0D2N1Q9-F1
#
_cell.length_a   1.000
_cell.length_b   1.000
_cell.length_c   1.000
_cell.angle_alpha   90.00
_cell.angle_beta   90.00
_cell.angle_gamma   90.00
#
_symmetry.space_group_name_H-M   'P 1'
#
loop_
_entity.id
_entity.type
_entity.pdbx_description
1 polymer ?
#
loop_
_entity_poly.entity_id
_entity_poly.type
_entity_poly.pdbx_seq_one_letter_code
_entity_poly.pdbx_strand_id
1 'polypeptide(L)'
;METKIKRTLSHHSDRVREGDAISPAVFVQVMNSLVVRPGSASGERAVVGILLTYTSPVSRAYDSVRTPACAAAAAAAAVRADADAVVAGAYAAGGRGSGIDWLEARTRVLQLNRIVRETFCCGGNAVVPAAAAVMATPGAPEALLRAGLLPREALVQIDAPSSSPYSQEGDHFWTFVRLAQVFIDGEGDAAEGALQLDADGRAALAAWAAVQSRIAAPLVDVVCARLAGEPERADPAAVLAGLLLRRGDDPEAGTPLAAALDLAKHALAFLGRPARWAVAGGGVPAAAAASSQEMLMHEAAALCSASQAQDAEAAADLLWDVEAWAAREWAECGGGDSSSDCDGARDGARGGGAETARAEGTQGAEGARLHLCRGCRLAWFCSDKCYKGYWPAHKAACREEQARRAGQAAPKTGHG
;
A
#
# COMPACT_ATOMS: atom_id res chain seq x y z
N MET A 1 23.28 -25.47 -9.15
CA MET A 1 22.65 -24.83 -7.96
C MET A 1 21.23 -24.36 -8.28
N GLU A 2 21.02 -23.68 -9.42
CA GLU A 2 19.70 -23.21 -9.90
C GLU A 2 18.64 -24.32 -10.06
N THR A 3 19.01 -25.49 -10.60
CA THR A 3 18.11 -26.66 -10.73
C THR A 3 17.66 -27.22 -9.38
N LYS A 4 18.49 -27.12 -8.33
CA LYS A 4 18.12 -27.53 -6.97
C LYS A 4 17.12 -26.55 -6.36
N ILE A 5 17.35 -25.23 -6.53
CA ILE A 5 16.43 -24.17 -6.10
C ILE A 5 15.08 -24.31 -6.82
N LYS A 6 15.08 -24.47 -8.15
CA LYS A 6 13.84 -24.68 -8.94
C LYS A 6 13.06 -25.92 -8.48
N ARG A 7 13.76 -27.03 -8.21
CA ARG A 7 13.11 -28.27 -7.72
C ARG A 7 12.55 -28.10 -6.31
N THR A 8 13.26 -27.40 -5.41
CA THR A 8 12.75 -27.08 -4.06
C THR A 8 11.56 -26.14 -4.12
N LEU A 9 11.59 -25.11 -4.98
CA LEU A 9 10.48 -24.18 -5.17
C LEU A 9 9.27 -24.86 -5.81
N SER A 10 9.46 -25.75 -6.79
CA SER A 10 8.38 -26.55 -7.39
C SER A 10 7.74 -27.48 -6.36
N HIS A 11 8.57 -28.22 -5.61
CA HIS A 11 8.08 -29.11 -4.56
C HIS A 11 7.36 -28.35 -3.44
N HIS A 12 7.83 -27.15 -3.08
CA HIS A 12 7.09 -26.28 -2.17
C HIS A 12 5.80 -25.76 -2.79
N SER A 13 5.80 -25.31 -4.04
CA SER A 13 4.59 -24.89 -4.76
C SER A 13 3.53 -26.00 -4.83
N ASP A 14 3.94 -27.26 -5.01
CA ASP A 14 3.05 -28.41 -5.08
C ASP A 14 2.50 -28.78 -3.69
N ARG A 15 3.35 -28.80 -2.65
CA ARG A 15 2.90 -28.98 -1.25
C ARG A 15 1.99 -27.87 -0.75
N VAL A 16 2.19 -26.67 -1.29
CA VAL A 16 1.38 -25.50 -0.99
C VAL A 16 0.02 -25.58 -1.65
N ARG A 17 -0.05 -26.16 -2.86
CA ARG A 17 -1.33 -26.56 -3.47
C ARG A 17 -2.07 -27.60 -2.64
N GLU A 18 -1.35 -28.44 -1.89
CA GLU A 18 -1.92 -29.50 -1.05
C GLU A 18 -2.43 -29.03 0.32
N GLY A 19 -2.28 -27.75 0.69
CA GLY A 19 -2.99 -27.16 1.83
C GLY A 19 -2.12 -26.67 2.99
N ASP A 20 -0.78 -26.69 2.88
CA ASP A 20 0.10 -26.09 3.88
C ASP A 20 0.01 -24.55 3.80
N ALA A 21 -0.69 -23.93 4.76
CA ALA A 21 -0.74 -22.47 4.89
C ALA A 21 0.64 -21.92 5.29
N ILE A 22 1.09 -20.84 4.65
CA ILE A 22 2.31 -20.17 5.09
C ILE A 22 2.02 -19.51 6.45
N SER A 23 2.86 -19.79 7.44
CA SER A 23 2.74 -19.12 8.73
C SER A 23 3.22 -17.67 8.61
N PRO A 24 2.67 -16.74 9.40
CA PRO A 24 3.15 -15.35 9.47
C PRO A 24 4.66 -15.27 9.71
N ALA A 25 5.21 -16.13 10.57
CA ALA A 25 6.64 -16.16 10.87
C ALA A 25 7.49 -16.52 9.64
N VAL A 26 7.07 -17.52 8.86
CA VAL A 26 7.76 -17.90 7.62
C VAL A 26 7.63 -16.77 6.59
N PHE A 27 6.46 -16.16 6.46
CA PHE A 27 6.27 -15.01 5.58
C PHE A 27 7.23 -13.86 5.92
N VAL A 28 7.29 -13.46 7.19
CA VAL A 28 8.21 -12.42 7.67
C VAL A 28 9.67 -12.80 7.39
N GLN A 29 10.06 -14.03 7.68
CA GLN A 29 11.41 -14.52 7.42
C GLN A 29 11.77 -14.46 5.93
N VAL A 30 10.85 -14.87 5.05
CA VAL A 30 11.05 -14.80 3.60
C VAL A 30 11.21 -13.34 3.15
N MET A 31 10.33 -12.43 3.60
CA MET A 31 10.41 -11.00 3.25
C MET A 31 11.71 -10.34 3.70
N ASN A 32 12.21 -10.71 4.88
CA ASN A 32 13.50 -10.24 5.40
C ASN A 32 14.68 -10.83 4.62
N SER A 33 14.54 -12.06 4.11
CA SER A 33 15.61 -12.76 3.37
C SER A 33 15.78 -12.30 1.93
N LEU A 34 14.80 -11.58 1.35
CA LEU A 34 14.89 -11.03 -0.01
C LEU A 34 16.11 -10.10 -0.22
N VAL A 35 16.78 -9.68 0.85
CA VAL A 35 17.92 -8.75 0.85
C VAL A 35 19.27 -9.45 0.71
N VAL A 36 19.41 -10.66 1.24
CA VAL A 36 20.73 -11.16 1.67
C VAL A 36 21.52 -11.82 0.54
N ARG A 37 20.94 -12.00 -0.66
CA ARG A 37 21.61 -12.71 -1.76
C ARG A 37 21.62 -11.91 -3.07
N PRO A 38 22.55 -10.95 -3.21
CA PRO A 38 22.91 -10.42 -4.52
C PRO A 38 23.45 -11.58 -5.39
N GLY A 39 22.77 -11.90 -6.49
CA GLY A 39 23.30 -12.86 -7.47
C GLY A 39 22.29 -13.79 -8.16
N SER A 40 20.99 -13.73 -7.87
CA SER A 40 19.99 -14.52 -8.60
C SER A 40 18.63 -13.81 -8.68
N ALA A 41 18.52 -12.83 -9.58
CA ALA A 41 17.27 -12.14 -9.92
C ALA A 41 16.13 -13.14 -10.25
N SER A 42 16.45 -14.26 -10.89
CA SER A 42 15.48 -15.33 -11.20
C SER A 42 14.88 -15.98 -9.94
N GLY A 43 15.72 -16.30 -8.95
CA GLY A 43 15.31 -16.89 -7.69
C GLY A 43 14.44 -15.94 -6.87
N GLU A 44 14.81 -14.67 -6.83
CA GLU A 44 14.01 -13.65 -6.14
C GLU A 44 12.65 -13.44 -6.81
N ARG A 45 12.62 -13.30 -8.14
CA ARG A 45 11.37 -13.18 -8.91
C ARG A 45 10.42 -14.36 -8.65
N ALA A 46 10.96 -15.58 -8.54
CA ALA A 46 10.17 -16.76 -8.21
C ALA A 46 9.58 -16.68 -6.79
N VAL A 47 10.36 -16.24 -5.80
CA VAL A 47 9.88 -16.06 -4.42
C VAL A 47 8.78 -15.00 -4.36
N VAL A 48 8.99 -13.84 -5.00
CA VAL A 48 7.97 -12.78 -5.03
C VAL A 48 6.70 -13.24 -5.77
N GLY A 49 6.83 -13.99 -6.86
CA GLY A 49 5.69 -14.61 -7.54
C GLY A 49 4.89 -15.57 -6.65
N ILE A 50 5.58 -16.37 -5.83
CA ILE A 50 4.95 -17.25 -4.85
C ILE A 50 4.23 -16.43 -3.77
N LEU A 51 4.87 -15.38 -3.24
CA LEU A 51 4.27 -14.50 -2.24
C LEU A 51 3.02 -13.79 -2.77
N LEU A 52 3.05 -13.31 -4.02
CA LEU A 52 1.87 -12.74 -4.68
C LEU A 52 0.73 -13.75 -4.81
N THR A 53 1.04 -15.02 -5.01
CA THR A 53 0.04 -16.09 -5.03
C THR A 53 -0.57 -16.28 -3.65
N TYR A 54 0.23 -16.22 -2.57
CA TYR A 54 -0.29 -16.32 -1.20
C TYR A 54 -1.12 -15.13 -0.77
N THR A 55 -0.73 -13.93 -1.19
CA THR A 55 -1.44 -12.70 -0.87
C THR A 55 -2.60 -12.44 -1.84
N SER A 56 -2.94 -13.39 -2.71
CA SER A 56 -4.11 -13.27 -3.59
C SER A 56 -5.38 -13.66 -2.83
N PRO A 57 -6.51 -12.93 -2.96
CA PRO A 57 -7.77 -13.25 -2.28
C PRO A 57 -8.32 -14.66 -2.55
N VAL A 58 -7.91 -15.29 -3.64
CA VAL A 58 -8.31 -16.68 -3.98
C VAL A 58 -7.46 -17.73 -3.27
N SER A 59 -6.39 -17.33 -2.58
CA SER A 59 -5.48 -18.23 -1.87
C SER A 59 -6.00 -18.60 -0.51
N ARG A 60 -5.80 -19.86 -0.11
CA ARG A 60 -6.14 -20.32 1.24
C ARG A 60 -5.24 -19.70 2.32
N ALA A 61 -4.04 -19.26 1.94
CA ALA A 61 -3.13 -18.58 2.86
C ALA A 61 -3.42 -17.08 2.98
N TYR A 62 -4.39 -16.55 2.22
CA TYR A 62 -4.66 -15.12 2.15
C TYR A 62 -4.97 -14.54 3.53
N ASP A 63 -5.84 -15.19 4.29
CA ASP A 63 -6.21 -14.70 5.62
C ASP A 63 -5.09 -14.89 6.64
N SER A 64 -4.22 -15.91 6.49
CA SER A 64 -3.11 -16.14 7.42
C SER A 64 -1.99 -15.12 7.26
N VAL A 65 -1.82 -14.51 6.08
CA VAL A 65 -0.80 -13.48 5.86
C VAL A 65 -1.27 -12.06 6.18
N ARG A 66 -2.54 -11.87 6.54
CA ARG A 66 -3.16 -10.56 6.85
C ARG A 66 -3.00 -10.20 8.33
N THR A 67 -1.75 -10.17 8.78
CA THR A 67 -1.39 -9.81 10.14
C THR A 67 -0.56 -8.52 10.15
N PRO A 68 -0.58 -7.73 11.24
CA PRO A 68 0.28 -6.55 11.37
C PRO A 68 1.78 -6.86 11.16
N ALA A 69 2.25 -8.01 11.65
CA ALA A 69 3.64 -8.43 11.48
C ALA A 69 4.00 -8.68 10.01
N CYS A 70 3.11 -9.33 9.25
CA CYS A 70 3.30 -9.53 7.81
C CYS A 70 3.26 -8.19 7.05
N ALA A 71 2.36 -7.28 7.43
CA ALA A 71 2.26 -5.96 6.82
C ALA A 71 3.52 -5.11 7.05
N ALA A 72 4.06 -5.10 8.28
CA ALA A 72 5.34 -4.45 8.58
C ALA A 72 6.51 -5.07 7.80
N ALA A 73 6.60 -6.39 7.74
CA ALA A 73 7.67 -7.06 6.98
C ALA A 73 7.58 -6.78 5.47
N ALA A 74 6.36 -6.71 4.94
CA ALA A 74 6.12 -6.32 3.56
C ALA A 74 6.49 -4.86 3.29
N ALA A 75 6.12 -3.96 4.20
CA ALA A 75 6.49 -2.55 4.12
C ALA A 75 8.01 -2.38 4.14
N ALA A 76 8.71 -3.07 5.05
CA ALA A 76 10.16 -3.01 5.15
C ALA A 76 10.85 -3.53 3.88
N ALA A 77 10.30 -4.58 3.25
CA ALA A 77 10.80 -5.06 1.96
C ALA A 77 10.56 -4.04 0.84
N ALA A 78 9.37 -3.41 0.81
CA ALA A 78 9.05 -2.38 -0.16
C ALA A 78 9.98 -1.16 -0.05
N VAL A 79 10.33 -0.72 1.17
CA VAL A 79 11.31 0.36 1.41
C VAL A 79 12.67 0.05 0.81
N ARG A 80 13.15 -1.19 1.00
CA ARG A 80 14.45 -1.61 0.44
C ARG A 80 14.42 -1.66 -1.08
N ALA A 81 13.35 -2.21 -1.65
CA ALA A 81 13.18 -2.23 -3.09
C ALA A 81 13.04 -0.82 -3.68
N ASP A 82 12.42 0.11 -2.96
CA ASP A 82 12.34 1.52 -3.33
C ASP A 82 13.73 2.17 -3.35
N ALA A 83 14.55 1.93 -2.33
CA ALA A 83 15.93 2.40 -2.30
C ALA A 83 16.74 1.87 -3.51
N ASP A 84 16.62 0.58 -3.82
CA ASP A 84 17.26 -0.02 -5.01
C ASP A 84 16.75 0.62 -6.31
N ALA A 85 15.44 0.88 -6.39
CA ALA A 85 14.81 1.51 -7.54
C ALA A 85 15.25 2.97 -7.74
N VAL A 86 15.46 3.72 -6.65
CA VAL A 86 16.06 5.06 -6.70
C VAL A 86 17.48 5.00 -7.26
N VAL A 87 18.33 4.11 -6.73
CA VAL A 87 19.72 3.94 -7.21
C VAL A 87 19.76 3.51 -8.67
N ALA A 88 18.85 2.63 -9.09
CA ALA A 88 18.74 2.18 -10.48
C ALA A 88 18.10 3.23 -11.43
N GLY A 89 17.68 4.39 -10.92
CA GLY A 89 17.03 5.43 -11.73
C GLY A 89 15.65 5.04 -12.25
N ALA A 90 14.95 4.10 -11.59
CA ALA A 90 13.66 3.57 -12.03
C ALA A 90 12.54 4.63 -12.05
N TYR A 91 12.71 5.73 -11.29
CA TYR A 91 11.77 6.84 -11.19
C TYR A 91 12.04 8.00 -12.17
N ALA A 92 13.12 7.93 -12.96
CA ALA A 92 13.49 9.01 -13.86
C ALA A 92 12.41 9.27 -14.94
N ALA A 93 12.05 10.55 -15.13
CA ALA A 93 11.12 10.97 -16.16
C ALA A 93 11.64 10.54 -17.55
N GLY A 94 10.92 9.64 -18.21
CA GLY A 94 11.27 9.11 -19.53
C GLY A 94 11.85 7.70 -19.54
N GLY A 95 11.95 7.01 -18.39
CA GLY A 95 12.30 5.59 -18.34
C GLY A 95 13.65 5.24 -18.96
N ARG A 96 14.59 6.20 -19.02
CA ARG A 96 15.88 6.04 -19.68
C ARG A 96 16.94 5.39 -18.79
N GLY A 97 16.54 4.45 -17.93
CA GLY A 97 17.52 3.52 -17.39
C GLY A 97 18.07 2.70 -18.56
N SER A 98 19.36 2.82 -18.87
CA SER A 98 19.98 1.92 -19.84
C SER A 98 20.24 0.59 -19.12
N GLY A 99 19.47 -0.46 -19.43
CA GLY A 99 19.70 -1.81 -18.91
C GLY A 99 18.46 -2.54 -18.42
N ILE A 100 18.65 -3.75 -17.91
CA ILE A 100 17.59 -4.60 -17.33
C ILE A 100 17.36 -4.25 -15.84
N ASP A 101 18.37 -3.69 -15.18
CA ASP A 101 18.39 -3.49 -13.72
C ASP A 101 17.28 -2.55 -13.23
N TRP A 102 17.03 -1.43 -13.91
CA TRP A 102 15.96 -0.49 -13.53
C TRP A 102 14.56 -1.11 -13.69
N LEU A 103 14.38 -1.97 -14.70
CA LEU A 103 13.12 -2.68 -14.93
C LEU A 103 12.90 -3.71 -13.82
N GLU A 104 13.94 -4.44 -13.43
CA GLU A 104 13.86 -5.39 -12.31
C GLU A 104 13.57 -4.70 -10.99
N ALA A 105 14.28 -3.61 -10.68
CA ALA A 105 14.03 -2.83 -9.47
C ALA A 105 12.60 -2.26 -9.45
N ARG A 106 12.13 -1.73 -10.59
CA ARG A 106 10.75 -1.27 -10.75
C ARG A 106 9.74 -2.39 -10.51
N THR A 107 9.89 -3.53 -11.18
CA THR A 107 9.00 -4.69 -10.99
C THR A 107 8.96 -5.11 -9.53
N ARG A 108 10.11 -5.15 -8.86
CA ARG A 108 10.23 -5.50 -7.45
C ARG A 108 9.40 -4.56 -6.57
N VAL A 109 9.53 -3.25 -6.76
CA VAL A 109 8.72 -2.23 -6.05
C VAL A 109 7.23 -2.46 -6.27
N LEU A 110 6.79 -2.67 -7.51
CA LEU A 110 5.38 -2.86 -7.85
C LEU A 110 4.82 -4.12 -7.16
N GLN A 111 5.54 -5.23 -7.22
CA GLN A 111 5.11 -6.49 -6.62
C GLN A 111 5.06 -6.41 -5.09
N LEU A 112 6.05 -5.80 -4.45
CA LEU A 112 6.07 -5.65 -2.99
C LEU A 112 5.01 -4.68 -2.49
N ASN A 113 4.76 -3.57 -3.18
CA ASN A 113 3.65 -2.67 -2.84
C ASN A 113 2.29 -3.35 -2.97
N ARG A 114 2.12 -4.23 -3.98
CA ARG A 114 0.93 -5.07 -4.07
C ARG A 114 0.81 -5.98 -2.85
N ILE A 115 1.88 -6.63 -2.42
CA ILE A 115 1.87 -7.46 -1.20
C ILE A 115 1.47 -6.62 0.02
N VAL A 116 2.05 -5.42 0.20
CA VAL A 116 1.69 -4.50 1.28
C VAL A 116 0.18 -4.23 1.24
N ARG A 117 -0.36 -3.83 0.08
CA ARG A 117 -1.80 -3.61 -0.11
C ARG A 117 -2.63 -4.80 0.35
N GLU A 118 -2.32 -5.99 -0.14
CA GLU A 118 -3.09 -7.19 0.19
C GLU A 118 -3.00 -7.54 1.70
N THR A 119 -1.86 -7.27 2.35
CA THR A 119 -1.69 -7.53 3.80
C THR A 119 -2.50 -6.59 4.69
N PHE A 120 -2.78 -5.36 4.25
CA PHE A 120 -3.64 -4.42 5.00
C PHE A 120 -5.00 -4.17 4.35
N CYS A 121 -5.37 -4.81 3.23
CA CYS A 121 -6.75 -4.76 2.68
C CYS A 121 -7.77 -5.54 3.55
N CYS A 122 -7.53 -5.59 4.86
CA CYS A 122 -8.42 -5.75 6.02
C CYS A 122 -9.88 -5.37 5.80
N GLY A 123 -10.83 -6.29 5.81
CA GLY A 123 -12.21 -5.92 6.16
C GLY A 123 -12.31 -5.77 7.68
N GLY A 124 -12.97 -4.72 8.17
CA GLY A 124 -13.25 -4.51 9.59
C GLY A 124 -12.04 -4.10 10.44
N ASN A 125 -12.14 -4.32 11.75
CA ASN A 125 -11.24 -3.71 12.77
C ASN A 125 -9.77 -4.13 12.67
N ALA A 126 -9.45 -5.23 11.97
CA ALA A 126 -8.06 -5.69 11.78
C ALA A 126 -7.26 -4.82 10.81
N VAL A 127 -7.92 -3.92 10.07
CA VAL A 127 -7.27 -3.02 9.10
C VAL A 127 -6.38 -1.98 9.77
N VAL A 128 -6.81 -1.41 10.89
CA VAL A 128 -6.10 -0.31 11.56
C VAL A 128 -4.76 -0.79 12.12
N PRO A 129 -4.66 -1.93 12.85
CA PRO A 129 -3.36 -2.42 13.32
C PRO A 129 -2.39 -2.79 12.18
N ALA A 130 -2.91 -3.31 11.06
CA ALA A 130 -2.06 -3.62 9.91
C ALA A 130 -1.54 -2.35 9.21
N ALA A 131 -2.41 -1.36 9.00
CA ALA A 131 -2.04 -0.04 8.50
C ALA A 131 -1.04 0.65 9.44
N ALA A 132 -1.26 0.58 10.75
CA ALA A 132 -0.35 1.09 11.77
C ALA A 132 1.06 0.51 11.63
N ALA A 133 1.16 -0.81 11.45
CA ALA A 133 2.42 -1.51 11.31
C ALA A 133 3.18 -1.08 10.03
N VAL A 134 2.46 -0.81 8.94
CA VAL A 134 3.04 -0.20 7.73
C VAL A 134 3.58 1.20 8.03
N MET A 135 2.81 2.06 8.71
CA MET A 135 3.21 3.43 9.03
C MET A 135 4.39 3.51 10.01
N ALA A 136 4.46 2.58 10.95
CA ALA A 136 5.54 2.47 11.92
C ALA A 136 6.86 2.03 11.26
N THR A 137 6.81 1.47 10.05
CA THR A 137 7.99 1.08 9.29
C THR A 137 8.66 2.32 8.69
N PRO A 138 9.90 2.68 9.09
CA PRO A 138 10.57 3.87 8.59
C PRO A 138 10.71 3.88 7.06
N GLY A 139 10.32 4.98 6.41
CA GLY A 139 10.41 5.16 4.96
C GLY A 139 9.31 4.47 4.14
N ALA A 140 8.44 3.66 4.76
CA ALA A 140 7.40 2.93 4.04
C ALA A 140 6.33 3.84 3.40
N PRO A 141 5.81 4.88 4.08
CA PRO A 141 4.88 5.83 3.48
C PRO A 141 5.44 6.50 2.22
N GLU A 142 6.70 6.92 2.26
CA GLU A 142 7.42 7.56 1.16
C GLU A 142 7.63 6.59 -0.01
N ALA A 143 7.99 5.33 0.28
CA ALA A 143 8.16 4.29 -0.73
C ALA A 143 6.83 3.94 -1.43
N LEU A 144 5.74 3.78 -0.67
CA LEU A 144 4.40 3.52 -1.21
C LEU A 144 3.91 4.67 -2.10
N LEU A 145 4.21 5.90 -1.68
CA LEU A 145 3.86 7.11 -2.41
C LEU A 145 4.67 7.23 -3.72
N ARG A 146 6.01 7.08 -3.66
CA ARG A 146 6.89 7.09 -4.84
C ARG A 146 6.54 5.99 -5.84
N ALA A 147 6.09 4.84 -5.38
CA ALA A 147 5.61 3.78 -6.27
C ALA A 147 4.46 4.23 -7.18
N GLY A 148 3.70 5.26 -6.79
CA GLY A 148 2.70 5.92 -7.64
C GLY A 148 3.27 6.65 -8.85
N LEU A 149 4.56 6.98 -8.86
CA LEU A 149 5.24 7.58 -10.02
C LEU A 149 5.55 6.55 -11.11
N LEU A 150 5.65 5.27 -10.74
CA LEU A 150 5.99 4.21 -11.69
C LEU A 150 4.86 4.03 -12.71
N PRO A 151 5.19 3.92 -14.01
CA PRO A 151 4.18 3.69 -15.04
C PRO A 151 3.47 2.34 -14.88
N ARG A 152 2.31 2.15 -15.51
CA ARG A 152 1.52 0.92 -15.39
C ARG A 152 2.04 -0.23 -16.25
N GLU A 153 2.70 0.11 -17.35
CA GLU A 153 2.98 -0.80 -18.48
C GLU A 153 4.00 -1.89 -18.13
N ALA A 154 4.81 -1.70 -17.08
CA ALA A 154 5.83 -2.69 -16.69
C ALA A 154 5.25 -4.03 -16.21
N LEU A 155 4.00 -4.07 -15.73
CA LEU A 155 3.38 -5.32 -15.29
C LEU A 155 2.78 -6.13 -16.44
N VAL A 156 2.38 -5.47 -17.53
CA VAL A 156 1.77 -6.14 -18.69
C VAL A 156 2.77 -7.06 -19.39
N GLN A 157 4.06 -6.75 -19.31
CA GLN A 157 5.12 -7.59 -19.89
C GLN A 157 5.41 -8.87 -19.10
N ILE A 158 4.89 -9.05 -17.88
CA ILE A 158 5.28 -10.14 -16.97
C ILE A 158 4.27 -11.30 -16.98
N ASP A 159 3.56 -11.52 -18.09
CA ASP A 159 2.64 -12.66 -18.28
C ASP A 159 1.58 -12.85 -17.17
N ALA A 160 1.26 -11.79 -16.41
CA ALA A 160 0.21 -11.87 -15.41
C ALA A 160 -1.13 -12.04 -16.13
N PRO A 161 -1.85 -13.17 -15.93
CA PRO A 161 -3.10 -13.43 -16.63
C PRO A 161 -4.11 -12.34 -16.30
N SER A 162 -4.44 -11.57 -17.33
CA SER A 162 -5.36 -10.43 -17.42
C SER A 162 -6.33 -10.27 -16.24
N SER A 163 -5.88 -9.61 -15.16
CA SER A 163 -6.77 -8.65 -14.51
C SER A 163 -6.97 -7.53 -15.51
N SER A 164 -8.22 -7.15 -15.77
CA SER A 164 -8.58 -6.10 -16.74
C SER A 164 -7.56 -4.95 -16.73
N PRO A 165 -7.05 -4.48 -17.88
CA PRO A 165 -6.19 -3.30 -17.95
C PRO A 165 -6.89 -2.03 -17.46
N TYR A 166 -8.13 -2.13 -16.98
CA TYR A 166 -8.89 -1.07 -16.34
C TYR A 166 -9.25 -1.37 -14.88
N SER A 167 -8.80 -2.47 -14.28
CA SER A 167 -9.02 -2.67 -12.85
C SER A 167 -8.19 -1.64 -12.07
N GLN A 168 -8.85 -0.92 -11.15
CA GLN A 168 -8.20 -0.03 -10.18
C GLN A 168 -7.07 -0.76 -9.44
N GLU A 169 -7.15 -2.09 -9.34
CA GLU A 169 -6.15 -2.97 -8.73
C GLU A 169 -4.77 -2.94 -9.42
N GLY A 170 -4.67 -2.46 -10.66
CA GLY A 170 -3.41 -2.40 -11.40
C GLY A 170 -2.54 -1.19 -11.10
N ASP A 171 -3.05 -0.19 -10.37
CA ASP A 171 -2.33 1.04 -10.09
C ASP A 171 -1.86 1.07 -8.63
N HIS A 172 -0.54 1.12 -8.46
CA HIS A 172 0.10 0.98 -7.16
C HIS A 172 -0.11 2.18 -6.26
N PHE A 173 -0.47 3.33 -6.83
CA PHE A 173 -0.81 4.51 -6.06
C PHE A 173 -2.04 4.26 -5.17
N TRP A 174 -2.97 3.38 -5.59
CA TRP A 174 -4.10 2.98 -4.74
C TRP A 174 -3.68 2.38 -3.41
N THR A 175 -2.49 1.79 -3.31
CA THR A 175 -1.98 1.29 -2.03
C THR A 175 -1.86 2.44 -1.04
N PHE A 176 -1.25 3.55 -1.45
CA PHE A 176 -1.14 4.74 -0.62
C PHE A 176 -2.51 5.38 -0.35
N VAL A 177 -3.38 5.47 -1.37
CA VAL A 177 -4.74 6.02 -1.20
C VAL A 177 -5.54 5.23 -0.16
N ARG A 178 -5.47 3.89 -0.21
CA ARG A 178 -6.14 3.01 0.76
C ARG A 178 -5.58 3.17 2.15
N LEU A 179 -4.26 3.30 2.27
CA LEU A 179 -3.61 3.55 3.55
C LEU A 179 -4.11 4.87 4.17
N ALA A 180 -4.09 5.96 3.40
CA ALA A 180 -4.62 7.25 3.84
C ALA A 180 -6.10 7.17 4.22
N GLN A 181 -6.91 6.48 3.41
CA GLN A 181 -8.33 6.28 3.68
C GLN A 181 -8.57 5.58 5.02
N VAL A 182 -7.82 4.52 5.35
CA VAL A 182 -7.97 3.80 6.63
C VAL A 182 -7.77 4.72 7.83
N PHE A 183 -6.80 5.63 7.78
CA PHE A 183 -6.56 6.57 8.88
C PHE A 183 -7.59 7.70 8.92
N ILE A 184 -8.03 8.22 7.77
CA ILE A 184 -9.05 9.26 7.71
C ILE A 184 -10.40 8.73 8.22
N ASP A 185 -10.82 7.58 7.70
CA ASP A 185 -12.07 6.92 8.13
C ASP A 185 -11.97 6.51 9.60
N GLY A 186 -10.83 5.95 10.03
CA GLY A 186 -10.61 5.54 11.42
C GLY A 186 -10.59 6.70 12.42
N GLU A 187 -10.09 7.87 12.05
CA GLU A 187 -10.19 9.08 12.88
C GLU A 187 -11.63 9.60 12.97
N GLY A 188 -12.34 9.66 11.84
CA GLY A 188 -13.75 10.08 11.81
C GLY A 188 -14.62 9.16 12.66
N ASP A 189 -14.52 7.85 12.46
CA ASP A 189 -15.27 6.85 13.21
C ASP A 189 -14.90 6.88 14.71
N ALA A 190 -13.63 7.15 15.06
CA ALA A 190 -13.21 7.28 16.45
C ALA A 190 -13.76 8.55 17.12
N ALA A 191 -13.78 9.69 16.40
CA ALA A 191 -14.35 10.94 16.88
C ALA A 191 -15.87 10.85 17.09
N GLU A 192 -16.57 10.11 16.22
CA GLU A 192 -18.01 9.84 16.35
C GLU A 192 -18.33 8.75 17.39
N GLY A 193 -17.32 8.08 17.94
CA GLY A 193 -17.48 6.96 18.86
C GLY A 193 -17.97 5.67 18.20
N ALA A 194 -18.02 5.62 16.87
CA ALA A 194 -18.36 4.44 16.07
C ALA A 194 -17.24 3.37 16.09
N LEU A 195 -15.98 3.79 16.27
CA LEU A 195 -14.82 2.92 16.36
C LEU A 195 -14.13 3.08 17.72
N GLN A 196 -14.20 2.03 18.56
CA GLN A 196 -13.41 1.95 19.79
C GLN A 196 -12.01 1.41 19.48
N LEU A 197 -11.03 2.32 19.42
CA LEU A 197 -9.64 1.97 19.27
C LEU A 197 -9.04 1.57 20.63
N ASP A 198 -8.24 0.50 20.64
CA ASP A 198 -7.38 0.16 21.76
C ASP A 198 -6.16 1.13 21.84
N ALA A 199 -5.22 0.85 22.74
CA ALA A 199 -4.03 1.68 22.90
C ALA A 199 -3.18 1.72 21.62
N ASP A 200 -3.04 0.58 20.94
CA ASP A 200 -2.24 0.45 19.72
C ASP A 200 -2.89 1.20 18.54
N GLY A 201 -4.22 1.11 18.40
CA GLY A 201 -4.98 1.85 17.40
C GLY A 201 -4.89 3.37 17.60
N ARG A 202 -4.94 3.86 18.84
CA ARG A 202 -4.73 5.29 19.13
C ARG A 202 -3.30 5.74 18.84
N ALA A 203 -2.30 4.93 19.21
CA ALA A 203 -0.90 5.20 18.90
C ALA A 203 -0.68 5.24 17.37
N ALA A 204 -1.37 4.39 16.61
CA ALA A 204 -1.34 4.39 15.16
C ALA A 204 -1.88 5.68 14.55
N LEU A 205 -3.04 6.17 15.02
CA LEU A 205 -3.60 7.45 14.58
C LEU A 205 -2.66 8.62 14.89
N ALA A 206 -2.05 8.64 16.08
CA ALA A 206 -1.07 9.65 16.44
C ALA A 206 0.18 9.60 15.54
N ALA A 207 0.67 8.39 15.21
CA ALA A 207 1.79 8.21 14.30
C ALA A 207 1.47 8.68 12.87
N TRP A 208 0.22 8.51 12.41
CA TRP A 208 -0.23 9.04 11.11
C TRP A 208 -0.07 10.55 11.02
N ALA A 209 -0.45 11.30 12.06
CA ALA A 209 -0.25 12.75 12.10
C ALA A 209 1.23 13.15 11.96
N ALA A 210 2.13 12.44 12.65
CA ALA A 210 3.57 12.67 12.51
C ALA A 210 4.06 12.36 11.09
N VAL A 211 3.54 11.31 10.46
CA VAL A 211 3.94 10.95 9.09
C VAL A 211 3.51 12.00 8.08
N GLN A 212 2.31 12.58 8.21
CA GLN A 212 1.77 13.56 7.26
C GLN A 212 2.76 14.68 6.95
N SER A 213 3.47 15.20 7.96
CA SER A 213 4.50 16.23 7.78
C SER A 213 5.63 15.77 6.86
N ARG A 214 6.14 14.55 7.05
CA ARG A 214 7.26 13.98 6.29
C ARG A 214 6.89 13.68 4.85
N ILE A 215 5.64 13.28 4.61
CA ILE A 215 5.17 12.93 3.27
C ILE A 215 4.56 14.11 2.51
N ALA A 216 4.36 15.28 3.13
CA ALA A 216 3.65 16.40 2.52
C ALA A 216 4.28 16.84 1.19
N ALA A 217 5.58 17.13 1.19
CA ALA A 217 6.32 17.53 0.00
C ALA A 217 6.27 16.45 -1.11
N PRO A 218 6.70 15.20 -0.89
CA PRO A 218 6.64 14.19 -1.96
C PRO A 218 5.19 13.89 -2.37
N LEU A 219 4.20 14.07 -1.50
CA LEU A 219 2.79 13.84 -1.83
C LEU A 219 2.31 14.84 -2.88
N VAL A 220 2.65 16.12 -2.70
CA VAL A 220 2.36 17.17 -3.69
C VAL A 220 3.01 16.80 -5.02
N ASP A 221 4.29 16.45 -5.01
CA ASP A 221 5.02 16.09 -6.24
C ASP A 221 4.34 14.92 -6.96
N VAL A 222 3.99 13.85 -6.24
CA VAL A 222 3.33 12.67 -6.84
C VAL A 222 1.93 13.02 -7.34
N VAL A 223 1.13 13.76 -6.57
CA VAL A 223 -0.23 14.15 -6.98
C VAL A 223 -0.16 15.03 -8.23
N CYS A 224 0.69 16.06 -8.24
CA CYS A 224 0.87 16.95 -9.40
C CYS A 224 1.36 16.18 -10.63
N ALA A 225 2.38 15.33 -10.49
CA ALA A 225 2.90 14.52 -11.59
C ALA A 225 1.82 13.59 -12.18
N ARG A 226 0.94 13.04 -11.35
CA ARG A 226 -0.13 12.15 -11.79
C ARG A 226 -1.30 12.90 -12.41
N LEU A 227 -1.66 14.06 -11.90
CA LEU A 227 -2.70 14.93 -12.47
C LEU A 227 -2.29 15.53 -13.81
N ALA A 228 -0.99 15.77 -14.02
CA ALA A 228 -0.43 16.21 -15.29
C ALA A 228 -0.25 15.06 -16.32
N GLY A 229 -0.38 13.81 -15.87
CA GLY A 229 -0.23 12.61 -16.70
C GLY A 229 -1.52 12.17 -17.40
N GLU A 230 -1.56 10.90 -17.80
CA GLU A 230 -2.72 10.29 -18.46
C GLU A 230 -3.98 10.30 -17.56
N PRO A 231 -5.19 10.43 -18.11
CA PRO A 231 -6.44 10.50 -17.34
C PRO A 231 -6.65 9.32 -16.38
N GLU A 232 -6.24 8.11 -16.76
CA GLU A 232 -6.34 6.92 -15.91
C GLU A 232 -5.48 7.03 -14.66
N ARG A 233 -4.38 7.79 -14.73
CA ARG A 233 -3.50 8.02 -13.57
C ARG A 233 -3.98 9.14 -12.67
N ALA A 234 -4.80 10.05 -13.19
CA ALA A 234 -5.34 11.18 -12.44
C ALA A 234 -6.40 10.77 -11.43
N ASP A 235 -7.18 9.70 -11.70
CA ASP A 235 -8.30 9.26 -10.83
C ASP A 235 -7.89 9.02 -9.36
N PRO A 236 -6.92 8.15 -9.03
CA PRO A 236 -6.55 7.94 -7.63
C PRO A 236 -5.87 9.16 -7.00
N ALA A 237 -5.23 10.03 -7.79
CA ALA A 237 -4.70 11.32 -7.30
C ALA A 237 -5.83 12.28 -6.93
N ALA A 238 -6.89 12.35 -7.73
CA ALA A 238 -8.08 13.13 -7.43
C ALA A 238 -8.83 12.58 -6.21
N VAL A 239 -8.94 11.25 -6.07
CA VAL A 239 -9.55 10.61 -4.89
C VAL A 239 -8.76 10.94 -3.62
N LEU A 240 -7.44 10.83 -3.65
CA LEU A 240 -6.59 11.17 -2.51
C LEU A 240 -6.72 12.64 -2.15
N ALA A 241 -6.63 13.54 -3.12
CA ALA A 241 -6.85 14.96 -2.90
C ALA A 241 -8.23 15.20 -2.25
N GLY A 242 -9.30 14.60 -2.78
CA GLY A 242 -10.65 14.73 -2.22
C GLY A 242 -10.83 14.16 -0.81
N LEU A 243 -10.12 13.08 -0.45
CA LEU A 243 -10.10 12.55 0.92
C LEU A 243 -9.42 13.53 1.88
N LEU A 244 -8.28 14.04 1.46
CA LEU A 244 -7.47 14.96 2.24
C LEU A 244 -8.16 16.32 2.41
N LEU A 245 -8.84 16.82 1.38
CA LEU A 245 -9.61 18.06 1.45
C LEU A 245 -10.78 18.00 2.42
N ARG A 246 -11.52 16.89 2.44
CA ARG A 246 -12.61 16.67 3.40
C ARG A 246 -12.13 16.77 4.85
N ARG A 247 -10.86 16.44 5.10
CA ARG A 247 -10.23 16.56 6.42
C ARG A 247 -9.81 18.00 6.72
N GLY A 248 -9.40 18.77 5.70
CA GLY A 248 -8.92 20.15 5.86
C GLY A 248 -10.01 21.21 6.00
N ASP A 249 -11.29 20.85 5.81
CA ASP A 249 -12.43 21.77 6.06
C ASP A 249 -12.67 22.02 7.57
N ASP A 250 -11.89 21.38 8.44
CA ASP A 250 -11.78 21.73 9.85
C ASP A 250 -10.87 22.97 10.02
N PRO A 251 -11.43 24.17 10.29
CA PRO A 251 -10.67 25.41 10.37
C PRO A 251 -9.65 25.44 11.52
N GLU A 252 -9.73 24.51 12.48
CA GLU A 252 -8.78 24.41 13.59
C GLU A 252 -7.59 23.47 13.26
N ALA A 253 -7.71 22.65 12.22
CA ALA A 253 -6.67 21.72 11.79
C ALA A 253 -5.65 22.39 10.86
N GLY A 254 -4.90 23.38 11.40
CA GLY A 254 -3.79 24.06 10.73
C GLY A 254 -2.58 23.14 10.47
N THR A 255 -2.79 22.06 9.71
CA THR A 255 -1.79 21.03 9.45
C THR A 255 -0.98 21.35 8.18
N PRO A 256 0.30 20.96 8.10
CA PRO A 256 1.12 21.09 6.88
C PRO A 256 0.45 20.48 5.64
N LEU A 257 -0.37 19.45 5.85
CA LEU A 257 -1.13 18.80 4.80
C LEU A 257 -2.22 19.71 4.23
N ALA A 258 -2.87 20.54 5.05
CA ALA A 258 -3.86 21.52 4.57
C ALA A 258 -3.24 22.56 3.61
N ALA A 259 -2.03 23.05 3.90
CA ALA A 259 -1.31 23.96 3.01
C ALA A 259 -0.91 23.30 1.68
N ALA A 260 -0.36 22.08 1.75
CA ALA A 260 -0.04 21.26 0.58
C ALA A 260 -1.29 20.97 -0.28
N LEU A 261 -2.43 20.79 0.37
CA LEU A 261 -3.71 20.55 -0.28
C LEU A 261 -4.33 21.79 -0.90
N ASP A 262 -4.17 22.95 -0.30
CA ASP A 262 -4.56 24.20 -0.93
C ASP A 262 -3.72 24.41 -2.20
N LEU A 263 -2.43 24.10 -2.18
CA LEU A 263 -1.62 24.08 -3.41
C LEU A 263 -2.18 23.08 -4.44
N ALA A 264 -2.55 21.88 -4.02
CA ALA A 264 -3.17 20.88 -4.91
C ALA A 264 -4.56 21.31 -5.43
N LYS A 265 -5.38 22.00 -4.63
CA LYS A 265 -6.65 22.63 -5.04
C LYS A 265 -6.40 23.65 -6.13
N HIS A 266 -5.42 24.52 -5.95
CA HIS A 266 -5.05 25.52 -6.95
C HIS A 266 -4.54 24.82 -8.22
N ALA A 267 -3.69 23.81 -8.09
CA ALA A 267 -3.22 22.99 -9.22
C ALA A 267 -4.40 22.31 -9.95
N LEU A 268 -5.37 21.73 -9.25
CA LEU A 268 -6.57 21.11 -9.83
C LEU A 268 -7.49 22.12 -10.51
N ALA A 269 -7.77 23.25 -9.87
CA ALA A 269 -8.56 24.33 -10.45
C ALA A 269 -7.90 24.89 -11.71
N PHE A 270 -6.57 24.82 -11.77
CA PHE A 270 -5.76 25.28 -12.88
C PHE A 270 -5.69 24.26 -14.02
N LEU A 271 -5.35 22.99 -13.73
CA LEU A 271 -5.31 21.88 -14.69
C LEU A 271 -6.69 21.51 -15.25
N GLY A 272 -7.76 21.77 -14.50
CA GLY A 272 -9.14 21.58 -14.96
C GLY A 272 -9.60 22.58 -16.02
N ARG A 273 -8.92 23.72 -16.21
CA ARG A 273 -9.28 24.71 -17.24
C ARG A 273 -8.89 24.24 -18.65
N PRO A 274 -7.66 23.80 -18.96
CA PRO A 274 -7.30 23.30 -20.29
C PRO A 274 -8.03 22.01 -20.69
N ALA A 275 -8.22 21.06 -19.76
CA ALA A 275 -8.89 19.78 -20.06
C ALA A 275 -10.37 19.97 -20.46
N ARG A 276 -11.05 20.98 -19.90
CA ARG A 276 -12.40 21.37 -20.32
C ARG A 276 -12.44 22.03 -21.69
N TRP A 277 -11.35 22.66 -22.14
CA TRP A 277 -11.29 23.35 -23.43
C TRP A 277 -10.97 22.40 -24.58
N ALA A 278 -10.18 21.35 -24.34
CA ALA A 278 -9.90 20.31 -25.34
C ALA A 278 -11.13 19.45 -25.70
N VAL A 279 -12.08 19.28 -24.77
CA VAL A 279 -13.32 18.51 -25.00
C VAL A 279 -14.45 19.39 -25.55
N ALA A 280 -14.42 20.70 -25.32
CA ALA A 280 -15.53 21.61 -25.67
C ALA A 280 -15.29 22.54 -26.87
N GLY A 281 -14.05 22.73 -27.35
CA GLY A 281 -13.74 23.74 -28.36
C GLY A 281 -12.82 23.25 -29.46
N GLY A 282 -13.38 22.98 -30.64
CA GLY A 282 -12.60 22.83 -31.85
C GLY A 282 -11.80 24.10 -32.16
N GLY A 283 -10.48 23.99 -32.23
CA GLY A 283 -9.64 24.94 -32.96
C GLY A 283 -8.87 26.00 -32.17
N VAL A 284 -8.31 25.69 -31.00
CA VAL A 284 -7.17 26.49 -30.50
C VAL A 284 -5.88 25.89 -31.07
N PRO A 285 -4.98 26.69 -31.70
CA PRO A 285 -3.74 26.16 -32.26
C PRO A 285 -2.84 25.61 -31.14
N ALA A 286 -2.45 24.34 -31.28
CA ALA A 286 -1.65 23.58 -30.30
C ALA A 286 -0.38 24.31 -29.82
N ALA A 287 0.18 25.20 -30.63
CA ALA A 287 1.35 25.99 -30.30
C ALA A 287 1.12 27.01 -29.15
N ALA A 288 -0.08 27.60 -29.05
CA ALA A 288 -0.39 28.56 -27.97
C ALA A 288 -0.63 27.84 -26.63
N ALA A 289 -1.19 26.63 -26.68
CA ALA A 289 -1.35 25.78 -25.50
C ALA A 289 0.01 25.28 -24.99
N ALA A 290 0.93 24.88 -25.90
CA ALA A 290 2.28 24.44 -25.53
C ALA A 290 3.12 25.56 -24.89
N SER A 291 3.10 26.78 -25.44
CA SER A 291 3.85 27.92 -24.89
C SER A 291 3.33 28.37 -23.52
N SER A 292 2.01 28.32 -23.31
CA SER A 292 1.42 28.61 -22.00
C SER A 292 1.80 27.51 -21.00
N GLN A 293 1.70 26.24 -21.38
CA GLN A 293 2.07 25.11 -20.53
C GLN A 293 3.55 25.15 -20.09
N GLU A 294 4.46 25.54 -20.99
CA GLU A 294 5.90 25.62 -20.68
C GLU A 294 6.21 26.75 -19.67
N MET A 295 5.60 27.93 -19.85
CA MET A 295 5.71 29.05 -18.90
C MET A 295 5.15 28.69 -17.52
N LEU A 296 4.07 27.90 -17.48
CA LEU A 296 3.37 27.52 -16.26
C LEU A 296 4.07 26.39 -15.50
N MET A 297 4.72 25.47 -16.20
CA MET A 297 5.60 24.47 -15.58
C MET A 297 6.84 25.14 -14.96
N HIS A 298 7.34 26.22 -15.56
CA HIS A 298 8.42 27.02 -14.97
C HIS A 298 7.99 27.73 -13.68
N GLU A 299 6.76 28.25 -13.62
CA GLU A 299 6.23 28.92 -12.42
C GLU A 299 5.95 27.92 -11.28
N ALA A 300 5.36 26.75 -11.59
CA ALA A 300 5.19 25.67 -10.63
C ALA A 300 6.54 25.13 -10.11
N ALA A 301 7.53 24.94 -11.00
CA ALA A 301 8.87 24.52 -10.60
C ALA A 301 9.58 25.57 -9.71
N ALA A 302 9.35 26.87 -9.96
CA ALA A 302 9.86 27.95 -9.12
C ALA A 302 9.23 27.94 -7.72
N LEU A 303 7.91 27.68 -7.62
CA LEU A 303 7.21 27.55 -6.33
C LEU A 303 7.67 26.30 -5.55
N CYS A 304 7.83 25.15 -6.22
CA CYS A 304 8.40 23.96 -5.59
C CYS A 304 9.84 24.19 -5.12
N SER A 305 10.67 24.86 -5.91
CA SER A 305 12.05 25.19 -5.53
C SER A 305 12.12 26.15 -4.34
N ALA A 306 11.19 27.10 -4.26
CA ALA A 306 11.09 28.02 -3.12
C ALA A 306 10.66 27.30 -1.84
N SER A 307 9.70 26.36 -1.93
CA SER A 307 9.30 25.52 -0.79
C SER A 307 10.46 24.63 -0.32
N GLN A 308 11.17 23.99 -1.25
CA GLN A 308 12.34 23.15 -0.92
C GLN A 308 13.47 23.95 -0.26
N ALA A 309 13.66 25.21 -0.65
CA ALA A 309 14.63 26.08 -0.01
C ALA A 309 14.25 26.42 1.44
N GLN A 310 12.95 26.66 1.71
CA GLN A 310 12.44 26.89 3.06
C GLN A 310 12.54 25.62 3.93
N ASP A 311 12.25 24.45 3.36
CA ASP A 311 12.39 23.17 4.07
C ASP A 311 13.85 22.82 4.36
N ALA A 312 14.78 23.17 3.46
CA ALA A 312 16.21 23.00 3.68
C ALA A 312 16.77 23.91 4.78
N GLU A 313 16.27 25.15 4.87
CA GLU A 313 16.60 26.07 5.95
C GLU A 313 16.08 25.55 7.30
N ALA A 314 14.83 25.10 7.36
CA ALA A 314 14.26 24.47 8.56
C ALA A 314 14.99 23.17 8.98
N ALA A 315 15.43 22.36 8.01
CA ALA A 315 16.20 21.15 8.29
C ALA A 315 17.62 21.45 8.79
N ALA A 316 18.24 22.55 8.33
CA ALA A 316 19.54 23.01 8.83
C ALA A 316 19.44 23.49 10.28
N ASP A 317 18.37 24.21 10.63
CA ASP A 317 18.08 24.62 12.01
C ASP A 317 17.86 23.40 12.93
N LEU A 318 17.12 22.40 12.45
CA LEU A 318 16.87 21.17 13.22
C LEU A 318 18.14 20.34 13.42
N LEU A 319 19.03 20.29 12.43
CA LEU A 319 20.33 19.64 12.54
C LEU A 319 21.21 20.35 13.58
N TRP A 320 21.20 21.69 13.57
CA TRP A 320 21.91 22.50 14.57
C TRP A 320 21.40 22.24 15.99
N ASP A 321 20.08 22.12 16.18
CA ASP A 321 19.48 21.78 17.48
C ASP A 321 19.85 20.37 17.95
N VAL A 322 19.92 19.39 17.05
CA VAL A 322 20.35 18.02 17.35
C VAL A 322 21.83 17.98 17.74
N GLU A 323 22.70 18.69 17.02
CA GLU A 323 24.12 18.80 17.37
C GLU A 323 24.32 19.50 18.72
N ALA A 324 23.57 20.58 18.98
CA ALA A 324 23.60 21.29 20.25
C ALA A 324 23.08 20.45 21.42
N TRP A 325 22.04 19.62 21.20
CA TRP A 325 21.57 18.66 22.19
C TRP A 325 22.60 17.57 22.46
N ALA A 326 23.18 16.97 21.42
CA ALA A 326 24.22 15.95 21.56
C ALA A 326 25.43 16.47 22.32
N ALA A 327 25.89 17.69 22.04
CA ALA A 327 27.00 18.30 22.76
C ALA A 327 26.75 18.45 24.27
N ARG A 328 25.49 18.72 24.68
CA ARG A 328 25.10 18.79 26.10
C ARG A 328 25.11 17.41 26.78
N GLU A 329 24.51 16.41 26.15
CA GLU A 329 24.47 15.04 26.69
C GLU A 329 25.87 14.43 26.85
N TRP A 330 26.75 14.68 25.87
CA TRP A 330 28.14 14.21 25.93
C TRP A 330 28.95 14.90 27.04
N ALA A 331 28.67 16.17 27.33
CA ALA A 331 29.29 16.89 28.44
C ALA A 331 28.83 16.36 29.82
N GLU A 332 27.58 15.89 29.92
CA GLU A 332 27.02 15.32 31.15
C GLU A 332 27.47 13.88 31.39
N CYS A 333 27.74 13.10 30.33
CA CYS A 333 28.18 11.70 30.45
C CYS A 333 29.71 11.51 30.59
N GLY A 334 30.52 12.54 30.32
CA GLY A 334 31.98 12.42 30.19
C GLY A 334 32.82 12.47 31.48
N GLY A 335 32.20 12.59 32.67
CA GLY A 335 32.91 12.89 33.93
C GLY A 335 33.01 11.75 34.96
N GLY A 336 32.67 10.51 34.60
CA GLY A 336 32.61 9.39 35.55
C GLY A 336 33.83 8.49 35.52
N ASP A 337 34.88 8.82 36.28
CA ASP A 337 35.96 7.87 36.62
C ASP A 337 35.38 6.68 37.38
N SER A 338 35.12 5.56 36.69
CA SER A 338 34.63 4.32 37.31
C SER A 338 35.64 3.20 37.14
N SER A 339 36.65 3.24 38.02
CA SER A 339 37.38 2.07 38.50
C SER A 339 36.43 1.27 39.39
N SER A 340 35.98 0.09 38.95
CA SER A 340 35.41 -0.91 39.85
C SER A 340 35.49 -2.30 39.25
N ASP A 341 36.53 -3.03 39.66
CA ASP A 341 36.57 -4.48 39.67
C ASP A 341 35.34 -5.06 40.39
N CYS A 342 34.73 -6.13 39.85
CA CYS A 342 34.46 -7.34 40.62
C CYS A 342 33.97 -8.52 39.75
N ASP A 343 34.68 -9.63 39.93
CA ASP A 343 34.37 -11.00 39.55
C ASP A 343 33.05 -11.55 40.14
N GLY A 344 32.51 -12.58 39.49
CA GLY A 344 31.57 -13.55 40.09
C GLY A 344 30.65 -14.22 39.06
N ALA A 345 30.91 -15.45 38.61
CA ALA A 345 30.53 -16.72 39.27
C ALA A 345 29.27 -17.39 38.65
N ARG A 346 29.57 -18.44 37.87
CA ARG A 346 28.93 -19.74 37.62
C ARG A 346 27.57 -20.16 38.25
N ASP A 347 26.88 -20.96 37.42
CA ASP A 347 26.07 -22.19 37.67
C ASP A 347 24.61 -22.12 38.18
N GLY A 348 23.70 -22.76 37.41
CA GLY A 348 22.78 -23.77 37.96
C GLY A 348 21.26 -23.69 37.67
N ALA A 349 20.67 -24.87 37.43
CA ALA A 349 19.25 -25.31 37.52
C ALA A 349 18.28 -24.93 36.36
N ARG A 350 17.62 -25.84 35.61
CA ARG A 350 16.92 -27.13 35.83
C ARG A 350 15.60 -27.00 36.61
N GLY A 351 14.45 -27.12 35.92
CA GLY A 351 13.21 -27.64 36.52
C GLY A 351 11.87 -27.16 35.93
N GLY A 352 11.00 -28.13 35.59
CA GLY A 352 9.52 -28.03 35.56
C GLY A 352 8.92 -27.53 34.23
N GLY A 353 8.10 -28.26 33.46
CA GLY A 353 7.14 -29.31 33.84
C GLY A 353 5.76 -28.67 34.06
N ALA A 354 4.99 -28.45 32.98
CA ALA A 354 3.59 -28.03 33.07
C ALA A 354 2.74 -28.78 32.01
N GLU A 355 1.77 -29.51 32.53
CA GLU A 355 0.76 -30.32 31.85
C GLU A 355 -0.08 -29.53 30.83
N THR A 356 -0.23 -30.08 29.63
CA THR A 356 -1.28 -29.67 28.69
C THR A 356 -2.52 -30.53 28.90
N ALA A 357 -3.56 -29.93 29.47
CA ALA A 357 -4.91 -30.49 29.53
C ALA A 357 -5.48 -30.65 28.10
N ARG A 358 -5.96 -31.86 27.82
CA ARG A 358 -6.58 -32.27 26.55
C ARG A 358 -8.05 -31.89 26.61
N ALA A 359 -8.46 -30.86 25.88
CA ALA A 359 -9.87 -30.55 25.63
C ALA A 359 -10.34 -31.34 24.41
N GLU A 360 -11.22 -32.31 24.64
CA GLU A 360 -11.98 -33.02 23.63
C GLU A 360 -13.13 -32.15 23.11
N GLY A 361 -13.34 -32.13 21.79
CA GLY A 361 -14.65 -31.84 21.21
C GLY A 361 -14.84 -30.55 20.41
N THR A 362 -14.18 -30.42 19.26
CA THR A 362 -14.73 -29.64 18.13
C THR A 362 -14.44 -30.35 16.80
N GLN A 363 -15.35 -31.22 16.37
CA GLN A 363 -15.48 -31.57 14.95
C GLN A 363 -16.12 -30.39 14.23
N GLY A 364 -15.30 -29.45 13.76
CA GLY A 364 -15.74 -28.20 13.14
C GLY A 364 -15.28 -28.06 11.69
N ALA A 365 -16.16 -28.43 10.76
CA ALA A 365 -16.30 -27.88 9.41
C ALA A 365 -15.06 -27.83 8.48
N GLU A 366 -14.37 -28.96 8.27
CA GLU A 366 -13.54 -29.12 7.07
C GLU A 366 -14.42 -29.35 5.83
N GLY A 367 -14.36 -28.41 4.86
CA GLY A 367 -14.76 -28.68 3.47
C GLY A 367 -16.25 -28.53 3.11
N ALA A 368 -17.04 -27.76 3.85
CA ALA A 368 -18.43 -27.48 3.46
C ALA A 368 -18.46 -26.75 2.10
N ARG A 369 -18.83 -27.46 1.03
CA ARG A 369 -19.00 -26.89 -0.31
C ARG A 369 -20.13 -25.87 -0.28
N LEU A 370 -19.81 -24.61 -0.51
CA LEU A 370 -20.82 -23.55 -0.62
C LEU A 370 -21.56 -23.66 -1.96
N HIS A 371 -22.89 -23.59 -1.91
CA HIS A 371 -23.77 -23.58 -3.07
C HIS A 371 -24.13 -22.15 -3.45
N LEU A 372 -23.92 -21.79 -4.72
CA LEU A 372 -24.34 -20.51 -5.29
C LEU A 372 -25.85 -20.51 -5.58
N CYS A 373 -26.50 -19.37 -5.36
CA CYS A 373 -27.88 -19.16 -5.82
C CYS A 373 -27.95 -19.36 -7.35
N ARG A 374 -28.77 -20.32 -7.81
CA ARG A 374 -28.92 -20.61 -9.24
C ARG A 374 -29.50 -19.45 -10.04
N GLY A 375 -30.26 -18.57 -9.38
CA GLY A 375 -30.91 -17.42 -9.99
C GLY A 375 -29.97 -16.26 -10.27
N CYS A 376 -29.42 -15.65 -9.22
CA CYS A 376 -28.56 -14.46 -9.33
C CYS A 376 -27.06 -14.79 -9.38
N ARG A 377 -26.63 -15.97 -8.92
CA ARG A 377 -25.21 -16.33 -8.70
C ARG A 377 -24.42 -15.34 -7.83
N LEU A 378 -25.10 -14.56 -6.97
CA LEU A 378 -24.45 -13.59 -6.06
C LEU A 378 -24.42 -14.07 -4.60
N ALA A 379 -25.42 -14.84 -4.16
CA ALA A 379 -25.50 -15.33 -2.79
C ALA A 379 -24.93 -16.76 -2.67
N TRP A 380 -24.30 -17.04 -1.52
CA TRP A 380 -23.67 -18.32 -1.18
C TRP A 380 -24.36 -18.95 0.03
N PHE A 381 -24.60 -20.26 -0.02
CA PHE A 381 -25.27 -21.00 1.06
C PHE A 381 -24.52 -22.28 1.39
N CYS A 382 -24.36 -22.59 2.67
CA CYS A 382 -23.71 -23.84 3.10
C CYS A 382 -24.59 -25.08 2.92
N SER A 383 -25.90 -24.91 2.76
CA SER A 383 -26.86 -26.00 2.54
C SER A 383 -28.17 -25.47 1.93
N ASP A 384 -28.95 -26.38 1.34
CA ASP A 384 -30.30 -26.08 0.87
C ASP A 384 -31.25 -25.62 2.00
N LYS A 385 -30.99 -26.05 3.25
CA LYS A 385 -31.78 -25.63 4.41
C LYS A 385 -31.58 -24.14 4.71
N CYS A 386 -30.32 -23.67 4.69
CA CYS A 386 -29.99 -22.26 4.85
C CYS A 386 -30.52 -21.42 3.67
N TYR A 387 -30.44 -21.94 2.44
CA TYR A 387 -31.05 -21.30 1.26
C TYR A 387 -32.56 -21.10 1.43
N LYS A 388 -33.30 -22.15 1.80
CA LYS A 388 -34.76 -22.07 1.99
C LYS A 388 -35.15 -21.15 3.14
N GLY A 389 -34.39 -21.15 4.24
CA GLY A 389 -34.63 -20.27 5.38
C GLY A 389 -34.42 -18.78 5.05
N TYR A 390 -33.40 -18.47 4.24
CA TYR A 390 -33.09 -17.10 3.83
C TYR A 390 -33.87 -16.62 2.60
N TRP A 391 -34.54 -17.52 1.88
CA TRP A 391 -35.23 -17.22 0.63
C TRP A 391 -36.23 -16.06 0.70
N PRO A 392 -37.08 -15.90 1.75
CA PRO A 392 -38.02 -14.77 1.82
C PRO A 392 -37.34 -13.40 1.76
N ALA A 393 -36.17 -13.26 2.40
CA ALA A 393 -35.38 -12.02 2.37
C ALA A 393 -34.60 -11.88 1.05
N HIS A 394 -34.03 -12.97 0.54
CA HIS A 394 -33.21 -12.95 -0.69
C HIS A 394 -34.01 -12.71 -1.97
N LYS A 395 -35.29 -13.10 -2.01
CA LYS A 395 -36.10 -13.16 -3.24
C LYS A 395 -36.18 -11.82 -3.98
N ALA A 396 -36.27 -10.69 -3.28
CA ALA A 396 -36.33 -9.37 -3.90
C ALA A 396 -35.02 -9.03 -4.63
N ALA A 397 -33.89 -9.11 -3.93
CA ALA A 397 -32.56 -8.88 -4.48
C ALA A 397 -32.22 -9.86 -5.63
N CYS A 398 -32.64 -11.12 -5.50
CA CYS A 398 -32.43 -12.12 -6.55
C CYS A 398 -33.14 -11.75 -7.86
N ARG A 399 -34.36 -11.21 -7.78
CA ARG A 399 -35.14 -10.78 -8.97
C ARG A 399 -34.55 -9.54 -9.63
N GLU A 400 -34.11 -8.57 -8.82
CA GLU A 400 -33.48 -7.34 -9.29
C GLU A 400 -32.21 -7.64 -10.10
N GLU A 401 -31.33 -8.49 -9.57
CA GLU A 401 -30.10 -8.89 -10.29
C GLU A 401 -30.41 -9.66 -11.58
N GLN A 402 -31.42 -10.53 -11.57
CA GLN A 402 -31.86 -11.23 -12.77
C GLN A 402 -32.36 -10.26 -13.85
N ALA A 403 -33.14 -9.25 -13.47
CA ALA A 403 -33.62 -8.22 -14.38
C ALA A 403 -32.45 -7.39 -14.95
N ARG A 404 -31.50 -7.00 -14.10
CA ARG A 404 -30.29 -6.27 -14.52
C ARG A 404 -29.49 -7.04 -15.56
N ARG A 405 -29.29 -8.35 -15.36
CA ARG A 405 -28.57 -9.20 -16.34
C ARG A 405 -29.34 -9.38 -17.64
N ALA A 406 -30.66 -9.52 -17.58
CA ALA A 406 -31.49 -9.61 -18.77
C ALA A 406 -31.41 -8.32 -19.61
N GLY A 407 -31.40 -7.15 -18.98
CA GLY A 407 -31.20 -5.86 -19.66
C GLY A 407 -29.82 -5.71 -20.31
N GLN A 408 -28.78 -6.30 -19.73
CA GLN A 408 -27.42 -6.27 -20.28
C GLN A 408 -27.21 -7.27 -21.42
N ALA A 409 -27.96 -8.38 -21.44
CA ALA A 409 -27.87 -9.42 -22.46
C ALA A 409 -28.68 -9.09 -23.72
N ALA A 410 -29.50 -8.05 -23.72
CA ALA A 410 -30.22 -7.61 -24.91
C ALA A 410 -29.20 -7.20 -25.99
N PRO A 411 -29.14 -7.90 -27.14
CA PRO A 411 -28.22 -7.55 -28.20
C PRO A 411 -28.54 -6.13 -28.66
N LYS A 412 -27.52 -5.27 -28.74
CA LYS A 412 -27.62 -3.97 -29.41
C LYS A 412 -27.89 -4.24 -30.88
N THR A 413 -29.16 -4.43 -31.25
CA THR A 413 -29.58 -4.50 -32.64
C THR A 413 -29.25 -3.14 -33.25
N GLY A 414 -28.20 -3.12 -34.08
CA GLY A 414 -27.67 -1.92 -34.68
C GLY A 414 -28.76 -1.12 -35.39
N HIS A 415 -28.77 0.18 -35.15
CA HIS A 415 -29.31 1.13 -36.11
C HIS A 415 -28.36 1.13 -37.30
N GLY A 416 -28.84 0.56 -38.40
CA GLY A 416 -28.28 0.76 -39.74
C GLY A 416 -28.77 2.06 -40.33
#